data_AF-N9WLP3-F1
#
_entry.id   AF-N9WLP3-F1
#
_cell.length_a   1.000
_cell.length_b   1.000
_cell.length_c   1.000
_cell.angle_alpha   90.00
_cell.angle_beta   90.00
_cell.angle_gamma   90.00
#
_symmetry.space_group_name_H-M   'P 1'
#
loop_
_entity.id
_entity.type
_entity.pdbx_description
1 polymer ?
#
loop_
_entity_poly.entity_id
_entity_poly.type
_entity_poly.pdbx_seq_one_letter_code
_entity_poly.pdbx_strand_id
1 'polypeptide(L)'
;MENIDILNIINSLPKELKSHFNYRDFNIDNPILTQGNRLDNVYILLDGIVKLCHSDIYNINYLIDIEAAISIFGEIEALSGNHTLTTVLPLTKCTTLEIPKSIFLKIIKKYPNMSLSINKLFANRMYESWSREMKNVTLPLKYKVVYFILKIENKNLSIQITKKLIVEGVGSNIRSINRVIKELSSLNLINCSGGTITVPSISSLKRYLDQLI
;
A
#
# COMPACT_ATOMS: atom_id res chain seq x y z
N MET A 1 -0.88 13.55 -4.03
CA MET A 1 -1.51 14.90 -3.92
C MET A 1 -3.03 14.76 -3.82
N GLU A 2 -3.59 13.83 -4.58
CA GLU A 2 -5.00 13.47 -4.70
C GLU A 2 -5.64 13.11 -3.35
N ASN A 3 -4.96 12.33 -2.49
CA ASN A 3 -5.48 11.98 -1.17
C ASN A 3 -5.65 13.21 -0.25
N ILE A 4 -4.78 14.21 -0.39
CA ILE A 4 -4.88 15.48 0.36
C ILE A 4 -6.08 16.29 -0.17
N ASP A 5 -6.26 16.33 -1.49
CA ASP A 5 -7.42 17.00 -2.10
C ASP A 5 -8.74 16.35 -1.65
N ILE A 6 -8.79 15.01 -1.59
CA ILE A 6 -9.94 14.25 -1.06
C ILE A 6 -10.23 14.66 0.38
N LEU A 7 -9.21 14.70 1.25
CA LEU A 7 -9.38 15.10 2.66
C LEU A 7 -9.84 16.56 2.79
N ASN A 8 -9.28 17.47 2.00
CA ASN A 8 -9.67 18.88 1.99
C ASN A 8 -11.14 19.06 1.59
N ILE A 9 -11.60 18.34 0.55
CA ILE A 9 -13.00 18.34 0.15
C ILE A 9 -13.87 17.82 1.30
N ILE A 10 -13.49 16.70 1.92
CA ILE A 10 -14.23 16.10 3.03
C ILE A 10 -14.36 17.04 4.23
N ASN A 11 -13.28 17.76 4.56
CA ASN A 11 -13.30 18.75 5.62
C ASN A 11 -14.23 19.94 5.30
N SER A 12 -14.35 20.32 4.03
CA SER A 12 -15.24 21.38 3.56
C SER A 12 -16.73 20.99 3.47
N LEU A 13 -17.07 19.70 3.61
CA LEU A 13 -18.45 19.24 3.47
C LEU A 13 -19.38 19.82 4.56
N PRO A 14 -20.70 19.97 4.26
CA PRO A 14 -21.69 20.39 5.24
C PRO A 14 -21.71 19.52 6.50
N LYS A 15 -22.03 20.13 7.65
CA LYS A 15 -22.10 19.43 8.95
C LYS A 15 -23.01 18.21 8.94
N GLU A 16 -24.12 18.27 8.20
CA GLU A 16 -25.07 17.15 8.04
C GLU A 16 -24.43 15.89 7.45
N LEU A 17 -23.49 16.02 6.50
CA LEU A 17 -22.76 14.87 5.98
C LEU A 17 -21.68 14.41 6.96
N LYS A 18 -20.97 15.37 7.56
CA LYS A 18 -19.87 15.09 8.49
C LYS A 18 -20.32 14.44 9.80
N SER A 19 -21.57 14.63 10.23
CA SER A 19 -22.12 13.97 11.42
C SER A 19 -22.24 12.46 11.28
N HIS A 20 -22.09 11.92 10.07
CA HIS A 20 -22.04 10.47 9.84
C HIS A 20 -20.62 9.89 9.87
N PHE A 21 -19.58 10.73 10.00
CA PHE A 21 -18.20 10.25 9.98
C PHE A 21 -17.74 9.89 11.38
N ASN A 22 -16.95 8.83 11.51
CA ASN A 22 -16.40 8.39 12.78
C ASN A 22 -14.88 8.37 12.74
N TYR A 23 -14.24 8.79 13.83
CA TYR A 23 -12.81 8.58 14.00
C TYR A 23 -12.58 7.25 14.69
N ARG A 24 -11.60 6.49 14.22
CA ARG A 24 -11.24 5.21 14.84
C ARG A 24 -9.75 4.95 14.79
N ASP A 25 -9.24 4.49 15.93
CA ASP A 25 -7.86 4.05 16.08
C ASP A 25 -7.75 2.53 15.90
N PHE A 26 -6.66 2.12 15.27
CA PHE A 26 -6.30 0.74 15.04
C PHE A 26 -4.89 0.48 15.56
N ASN A 27 -4.76 -0.59 16.34
CA ASN A 27 -3.46 -1.11 16.74
C ASN A 27 -2.85 -1.97 15.62
N ILE A 28 -1.54 -2.19 15.73
CA ILE A 28 -0.81 -3.13 14.88
C ILE A 28 -1.52 -4.48 14.87
N ASP A 29 -1.54 -5.14 13.70
CA ASP A 29 -2.16 -6.44 13.43
C ASP A 29 -3.70 -6.49 13.51
N ASN A 30 -4.39 -5.40 13.84
CA ASN A 30 -5.86 -5.33 13.73
C ASN A 30 -6.26 -4.74 12.37
N PRO A 31 -6.80 -5.55 11.43
CA PRO A 31 -7.08 -5.09 10.07
C PRO A 31 -8.17 -4.00 10.06
N ILE A 32 -7.95 -2.97 9.24
CA ILE A 32 -8.94 -1.92 8.94
C ILE A 32 -9.98 -2.49 7.96
N LEU A 33 -9.51 -3.23 6.96
CA LEU A 33 -10.32 -4.01 6.02
C LEU A 33 -9.78 -5.44 5.97
N THR A 34 -10.67 -6.40 5.78
CA THR A 34 -10.30 -7.82 5.63
C THR A 34 -10.87 -8.34 4.32
N GLN A 35 -10.01 -8.88 3.46
CA GLN A 35 -10.39 -9.43 2.16
C GLN A 35 -11.61 -10.36 2.24
N GLY A 36 -12.51 -10.23 1.28
CA GLY A 36 -13.73 -11.03 1.16
C GLY A 36 -14.90 -10.55 2.01
N ASN A 37 -14.67 -9.63 2.96
CA ASN A 37 -15.75 -9.04 3.75
C ASN A 37 -16.56 -8.04 2.93
N ARG A 38 -17.83 -7.91 3.30
CA ARG A 38 -18.69 -6.80 2.85
C ARG A 38 -18.10 -5.47 3.33
N LEU A 39 -18.23 -4.46 2.48
CA LEU A 39 -17.78 -3.11 2.79
C LEU A 39 -18.94 -2.26 3.33
N ASP A 40 -18.84 -1.88 4.59
CA ASP A 40 -19.81 -0.97 5.24
C ASP A 40 -19.37 0.49 5.18
N ASN A 41 -18.06 0.73 5.27
CA ASN A 41 -17.45 2.06 5.31
C ASN A 41 -16.31 2.19 4.30
N VAL A 42 -16.06 3.41 3.84
CA VAL A 42 -14.82 3.86 3.20
C VAL A 42 -13.95 4.52 4.26
N TYR A 43 -12.65 4.29 4.21
CA TYR A 43 -11.72 4.70 5.26
C TYR A 43 -10.70 5.67 4.71
N ILE A 44 -10.42 6.73 5.47
CA ILE A 44 -9.29 7.63 5.20
C ILE A 44 -8.30 7.51 6.34
N LEU A 45 -7.08 7.08 6.03
CA LEU A 45 -5.95 7.07 6.94
C LEU A 45 -5.50 8.51 7.18
N LEU A 46 -5.61 8.95 8.44
CA LEU A 46 -5.21 10.29 8.90
C LEU A 46 -3.84 10.29 9.53
N ASP A 47 -3.46 9.17 10.17
CA ASP A 47 -2.14 8.96 10.75
C ASP A 47 -1.76 7.48 10.67
N GLY A 48 -0.46 7.21 10.60
CA GLY A 48 0.11 5.87 10.55
C GLY A 48 0.43 5.34 9.16
N ILE A 49 0.79 4.06 9.12
CA ILE A 49 1.29 3.32 7.97
C ILE A 49 0.60 1.95 7.93
N VAL A 50 0.12 1.58 6.76
CA VAL A 50 -0.57 0.31 6.51
C VAL A 50 0.09 -0.46 5.37
N LYS A 51 -0.04 -1.79 5.40
CA LYS A 51 0.20 -2.63 4.24
C LYS A 51 -1.11 -3.14 3.66
N LEU A 52 -1.21 -3.15 2.33
CA LEU A 52 -2.31 -3.71 1.58
C LEU A 52 -1.87 -5.06 1.03
N CYS A 53 -2.58 -6.12 1.39
CA CYS A 53 -2.26 -7.48 0.98
C CYS A 53 -3.46 -8.19 0.38
N HIS A 54 -3.20 -9.06 -0.59
CA HIS A 54 -4.16 -10.04 -1.08
C HIS A 54 -3.65 -11.44 -0.73
N SER A 55 -4.51 -12.30 -0.21
CA SER A 55 -4.19 -13.68 0.13
C SER A 55 -4.78 -14.62 -0.92
N ASP A 56 -3.99 -15.57 -1.40
CA ASP A 56 -4.51 -16.66 -2.24
C ASP A 56 -5.23 -17.75 -1.42
N ILE A 57 -5.69 -18.79 -2.12
CA ILE A 57 -6.39 -19.95 -1.52
C ILE A 57 -5.55 -20.72 -0.50
N TYR A 58 -4.23 -20.54 -0.48
CA TYR A 58 -3.30 -21.17 0.46
C TYR A 58 -2.90 -20.21 1.60
N ASN A 59 -3.57 -19.06 1.72
CA ASN A 59 -3.26 -17.98 2.66
C ASN A 59 -1.84 -17.39 2.47
N ILE A 60 -1.28 -17.48 1.27
CA ILE A 60 -0.03 -16.80 0.94
C ILE A 60 -0.37 -15.34 0.63
N ASN A 61 0.25 -14.43 1.38
CA ASN A 61 0.05 -13.00 1.20
C ASN A 61 0.93 -12.44 0.09
N TYR A 62 0.31 -11.68 -0.80
CA TYR A 62 0.94 -10.85 -1.81
C TYR A 62 0.75 -9.39 -1.39
N LEU A 63 1.86 -8.68 -1.19
CA LEU A 63 1.85 -7.26 -0.85
C LEU A 63 1.57 -6.45 -2.12
N ILE A 64 0.45 -5.74 -2.11
CA ILE A 64 0.05 -4.84 -3.20
C ILE A 64 0.77 -3.51 -3.03
N ASP A 65 0.67 -2.90 -1.86
CA ASP A 65 1.40 -1.68 -1.54
C ASP A 65 1.54 -1.44 -0.04
N ILE A 66 2.39 -0.47 0.30
CA ILE A 66 2.49 0.12 1.63
C ILE A 66 2.12 1.59 1.49
N GLU A 67 1.11 2.03 2.23
CA GLU A 67 0.64 3.40 2.20
C GLU A 67 0.75 4.03 3.58
N ALA A 68 1.11 5.31 3.62
CA ALA A 68 1.12 6.13 4.82
C ALA A 68 0.04 7.20 4.70
N ALA A 69 -0.30 7.84 5.82
CA ALA A 69 -1.23 8.96 5.79
C ALA A 69 -0.73 10.08 4.84
N ILE A 70 -1.57 10.71 4.02
CA ILE A 70 -3.02 10.52 3.90
C ILE A 70 -3.33 9.53 2.76
N SER A 71 -4.20 8.56 3.03
CA SER A 71 -4.63 7.53 2.07
C SER A 71 -6.09 7.14 2.23
N ILE A 72 -6.72 6.67 1.15
CA ILE A 72 -8.12 6.19 1.16
C ILE A 72 -8.19 4.70 0.78
N PHE A 73 -9.09 3.97 1.45
CA PHE A 73 -9.34 2.54 1.25
C PHE A 73 -10.83 2.22 1.23
N GLY A 74 -11.20 1.15 0.52
CA GLY A 74 -12.58 0.71 0.35
C GLY A 74 -13.34 1.47 -0.74
N GLU A 75 -12.74 2.47 -1.36
CA GLU A 75 -13.39 3.29 -2.39
C GLU A 75 -13.66 2.49 -3.67
N ILE A 76 -12.80 1.52 -4.01
CA ILE A 76 -13.00 0.60 -5.15
C ILE A 76 -14.24 -0.25 -4.92
N GLU A 77 -14.40 -0.83 -3.73
CA GLU A 77 -15.50 -1.72 -3.38
C GLU A 77 -16.81 -0.97 -3.11
N ALA A 78 -16.70 0.27 -2.63
CA ALA A 78 -17.85 1.16 -2.52
C ALA A 78 -18.48 1.41 -3.90
N LEU A 79 -17.65 1.67 -4.91
CA LEU A 79 -18.09 1.99 -6.28
C LEU A 79 -18.43 0.77 -7.12
N SER A 80 -17.64 -0.30 -7.03
CA SER A 80 -17.87 -1.52 -7.82
C SER A 80 -18.97 -2.42 -7.25
N GLY A 81 -19.29 -2.28 -5.95
CA GLY A 81 -20.25 -3.15 -5.27
C GLY A 81 -19.70 -4.51 -4.86
N ASN A 82 -18.43 -4.78 -5.12
CA ASN A 82 -17.76 -6.03 -4.76
C ASN A 82 -17.43 -6.10 -3.26
N HIS A 83 -17.07 -7.29 -2.78
CA HIS A 83 -16.42 -7.44 -1.49
C HIS A 83 -14.99 -6.89 -1.53
N THR A 84 -14.47 -6.56 -0.35
CA THR A 84 -13.08 -6.10 -0.14
C THR A 84 -12.08 -7.01 -0.87
N LEU A 85 -11.33 -6.43 -1.80
CA LEU A 85 -10.34 -7.16 -2.61
C LEU A 85 -9.08 -7.46 -1.79
N THR A 86 -8.78 -6.60 -0.83
CA THR A 86 -7.52 -6.59 -0.08
C THR A 86 -7.76 -6.47 1.40
N THR A 87 -6.85 -7.05 2.17
CA THR A 87 -6.72 -6.79 3.61
C THR A 87 -5.83 -5.57 3.81
N VAL A 88 -6.30 -4.58 4.57
CA VAL A 88 -5.54 -3.39 4.95
C VAL A 88 -5.09 -3.55 6.40
N LEU A 89 -3.80 -3.80 6.62
CA LEU A 89 -3.24 -4.11 7.93
C LEU A 89 -2.33 -2.97 8.44
N PRO A 90 -2.55 -2.42 9.64
CA PRO A 90 -1.64 -1.46 10.26
C PRO A 90 -0.24 -2.04 10.50
N LEU A 91 0.79 -1.33 10.05
CA LEU A 91 2.20 -1.55 10.41
C LEU A 91 2.65 -0.70 11.60
N THR A 92 1.85 0.31 11.95
CA THR A 92 2.02 1.22 13.08
C THR A 92 0.65 1.41 13.73
N LYS A 93 0.55 2.19 14.81
CA LYS A 93 -0.76 2.68 15.25
C LYS A 93 -1.32 3.60 14.16
N CYS A 94 -2.59 3.41 13.82
CA CYS A 94 -3.24 4.16 12.76
C CYS A 94 -4.50 4.83 13.29
N THR A 95 -4.77 6.04 12.80
CA THR A 95 -6.04 6.74 13.01
C THR A 95 -6.73 6.91 11.67
N THR A 96 -8.03 6.62 11.62
CA THR A 96 -8.83 6.72 10.41
C THR A 96 -10.07 7.57 10.59
N LEU A 97 -10.55 8.16 9.50
CA LEU A 97 -11.91 8.67 9.35
C LEU A 97 -12.73 7.64 8.56
N GLU A 98 -13.76 7.07 9.19
CA GLU A 98 -14.71 6.14 8.59
C GLU A 98 -15.92 6.90 8.03
N ILE A 99 -16.28 6.61 6.79
CA ILE A 99 -17.40 7.21 6.08
C ILE A 99 -18.34 6.08 5.62
N PRO A 100 -19.61 6.05 6.04
CA PRO A 100 -20.56 5.05 5.58
C PRO A 100 -20.63 4.99 4.05
N LYS A 101 -20.62 3.79 3.48
CA LYS A 101 -20.61 3.57 2.03
C LYS A 101 -21.72 4.37 1.32
N SER A 102 -22.92 4.39 1.90
CA SER A 102 -24.07 5.15 1.35
C SER A 102 -23.81 6.66 1.31
N ILE A 103 -23.17 7.21 2.35
CA ILE A 103 -22.80 8.62 2.44
C ILE A 103 -21.67 8.93 1.47
N PHE A 104 -20.65 8.08 1.37
CA PHE A 104 -19.56 8.22 0.40
C PHE A 104 -20.10 8.28 -1.04
N LEU A 105 -21.00 7.38 -1.41
CA LEU A 105 -21.64 7.38 -2.73
C LEU A 105 -22.50 8.64 -2.96
N LYS A 106 -23.18 9.15 -1.92
CA LYS A 106 -23.90 10.43 -1.98
C LYS A 106 -22.96 11.60 -2.23
N ILE A 107 -21.78 11.62 -1.60
CA ILE A 107 -20.75 12.65 -1.80
C ILE A 107 -20.23 12.60 -3.24
N ILE A 108 -19.85 11.43 -3.75
CA ILE A 108 -19.38 11.28 -5.15
C ILE A 108 -20.41 11.83 -6.14
N LYS A 109 -21.68 11.44 -5.99
CA LYS A 109 -22.77 11.90 -6.88
C LYS A 109 -23.01 13.41 -6.83
N LYS A 110 -22.84 14.04 -5.65
CA LYS A 110 -23.20 15.45 -5.43
C LYS A 110 -22.05 16.42 -5.68
N TYR A 111 -20.79 15.99 -5.51
CA TYR A 111 -19.63 16.88 -5.56
C TYR A 111 -18.68 16.49 -6.70
N PRO A 112 -18.71 17.18 -7.87
CA PRO A 112 -17.89 16.84 -9.04
C PRO A 112 -16.38 16.82 -8.75
N ASN A 113 -15.89 17.72 -7.89
CA ASN A 113 -14.48 17.75 -7.49
C ASN A 113 -14.07 16.50 -6.72
N MET A 114 -14.98 15.90 -5.92
CA MET A 114 -14.72 14.61 -5.28
C MET A 114 -14.61 13.51 -6.34
N SER A 115 -15.57 13.44 -7.25
CA SER A 115 -15.56 12.47 -8.35
C SER A 115 -14.28 12.56 -9.19
N LEU A 116 -13.84 13.77 -9.55
CA LEU A 116 -12.61 13.98 -10.29
C LEU A 116 -11.37 13.53 -9.49
N SER A 117 -11.33 13.82 -8.18
CA SER A 117 -10.21 13.42 -7.32
C SER A 117 -10.10 11.91 -7.19
N ILE A 118 -11.23 11.22 -7.03
CA ILE A 118 -11.29 9.74 -7.01
C ILE A 118 -10.87 9.15 -8.36
N ASN A 119 -11.31 9.73 -9.49
CA ASN A 119 -10.90 9.26 -10.81
C ASN A 119 -9.39 9.44 -11.05
N LYS A 120 -8.80 10.57 -10.62
CA LYS A 120 -7.35 10.78 -10.69
C LYS A 120 -6.59 9.79 -9.81
N LEU A 121 -7.09 9.53 -8.60
CA LEU A 121 -6.54 8.50 -7.72
C LEU A 121 -6.52 7.13 -8.41
N PHE A 122 -7.62 6.72 -9.05
CA PHE A 122 -7.69 5.47 -9.78
C PHE A 122 -6.77 5.42 -10.99
N ALA A 123 -6.68 6.48 -11.78
CA ALA A 123 -5.76 6.55 -12.91
C ALA A 123 -4.31 6.34 -12.45
N ASN A 124 -3.91 7.01 -11.36
CA ASN A 124 -2.57 6.85 -10.79
C ASN A 124 -2.34 5.44 -10.24
N ARG A 125 -3.27 4.90 -9.42
CA ARG A 125 -3.17 3.54 -8.87
C ARG A 125 -3.10 2.49 -9.99
N MET A 126 -3.89 2.65 -11.05
CA MET A 126 -3.88 1.75 -12.21
C MET A 126 -2.56 1.81 -12.97
N TYR A 127 -2.03 3.02 -13.24
CA TYR A 127 -0.73 3.20 -13.89
C TYR A 127 0.41 2.56 -13.09
N GLU A 128 0.46 2.82 -11.79
CA GLU A 128 1.46 2.23 -10.88
C GLU A 128 1.34 0.71 -10.78
N SER A 129 0.12 0.19 -10.75
CA SER A 129 -0.15 -1.25 -10.75
C SER A 129 0.36 -1.90 -12.03
N TRP A 130 0.01 -1.37 -13.20
CA TRP A 130 0.47 -1.90 -14.48
C TRP A 130 1.98 -1.80 -14.67
N SER A 131 2.60 -0.67 -14.28
CA SER A 131 4.06 -0.51 -14.32
C SER A 131 4.77 -1.60 -13.51
N ARG A 132 4.22 -1.92 -12.33
CA ARG A 132 4.73 -2.98 -11.45
C ARG A 132 4.53 -4.37 -12.04
N GLU A 133 3.35 -4.65 -12.59
CA GLU A 133 3.06 -5.94 -13.23
C GLU A 133 3.97 -6.19 -14.43
N MET A 134 4.19 -5.18 -15.27
CA MET A 134 5.12 -5.30 -16.39
C MET A 134 6.55 -5.64 -15.93
N LYS A 135 7.06 -4.96 -14.90
CA LYS A 135 8.35 -5.29 -14.27
C LYS A 135 8.36 -6.70 -13.68
N ASN A 136 7.25 -7.11 -13.04
CA ASN A 136 7.14 -8.43 -12.41
C ASN A 136 7.22 -9.58 -13.42
N VAL A 137 6.63 -9.40 -14.61
CA VAL A 137 6.60 -10.38 -15.70
C VAL A 137 7.92 -10.40 -16.47
N THR A 138 8.50 -9.24 -16.77
CA THR A 138 9.60 -9.11 -17.72
C THR A 138 11.00 -9.18 -17.09
N LEU A 139 11.14 -8.85 -15.81
CA LEU A 139 12.45 -8.65 -15.20
C LEU A 139 12.90 -9.81 -14.30
N PRO A 140 14.22 -10.11 -14.26
CA PRO A 140 14.76 -11.17 -13.42
C PRO A 140 14.48 -10.95 -11.93
N LEU A 141 14.39 -12.04 -11.16
CA LEU A 141 14.12 -11.98 -9.72
C LEU A 141 15.04 -11.02 -8.96
N LYS A 142 16.32 -11.01 -9.31
CA LYS A 142 17.32 -10.13 -8.68
C LYS A 142 16.96 -8.65 -8.86
N TYR A 143 16.58 -8.26 -10.08
CA TYR A 143 16.10 -6.91 -10.37
C TYR A 143 14.89 -6.58 -9.49
N LYS A 144 13.91 -7.48 -9.43
CA LYS A 144 12.67 -7.28 -8.66
C LYS A 144 12.93 -7.07 -7.17
N VAL A 145 13.86 -7.84 -6.57
CA VAL A 145 14.25 -7.67 -5.16
C VAL A 145 14.90 -6.32 -4.92
N VAL A 146 15.88 -5.93 -5.74
CA VAL A 146 16.59 -4.66 -5.59
C VAL A 146 15.64 -3.47 -5.80
N TYR A 147 14.81 -3.54 -6.85
CA TYR A 147 13.79 -2.53 -7.14
C TYR A 147 12.79 -2.40 -5.99
N PHE A 148 12.33 -3.51 -5.42
CA PHE A 148 11.41 -3.51 -4.29
C PHE A 148 12.02 -2.82 -3.07
N ILE A 149 13.26 -3.18 -2.69
CA ILE A 149 13.97 -2.55 -1.55
C ILE A 149 14.11 -1.04 -1.79
N LEU A 150 14.57 -0.63 -2.96
CA LEU A 150 14.69 0.79 -3.33
C LEU A 150 13.35 1.51 -3.30
N LYS A 151 12.27 0.87 -3.77
CA LYS A 151 10.93 1.45 -3.74
C LYS A 151 10.50 1.76 -2.30
N ILE A 152 10.74 0.85 -1.36
CA ILE A 152 10.38 1.07 0.06
C ILE A 152 11.27 2.13 0.70
N GLU A 153 12.58 2.08 0.49
CA GLU A 153 13.54 3.09 0.99
C GLU A 153 13.17 4.50 0.49
N ASN A 154 12.84 4.64 -0.79
CA ASN A 154 12.47 5.93 -1.39
C ASN A 154 11.16 6.51 -0.85
N LYS A 155 10.28 5.68 -0.27
CA LYS A 155 9.08 6.19 0.43
C LYS A 155 9.44 6.84 1.76
N ASN A 156 10.66 6.66 2.26
CA ASN A 156 11.17 7.21 3.52
C ASN A 156 10.22 6.98 4.70
N LEU A 157 9.63 5.79 4.75
CA LEU A 157 8.70 5.39 5.80
C LEU A 157 9.48 4.82 6.97
N SER A 158 9.06 5.13 8.19
CA SER A 158 9.63 4.57 9.42
C SER A 158 9.18 3.12 9.64
N ILE A 159 9.49 2.24 8.69
CA ILE A 159 9.18 0.80 8.72
C ILE A 159 10.44 -0.02 8.47
N GLN A 160 10.47 -1.23 9.01
CA GLN A 160 11.55 -2.16 8.77
C GLN A 160 11.29 -2.99 7.51
N ILE A 161 12.27 -3.05 6.61
CA ILE A 161 12.24 -3.96 5.46
C ILE A 161 12.60 -5.36 5.95
N THR A 162 11.61 -6.23 6.12
CA THR A 162 11.85 -7.61 6.54
C THR A 162 11.94 -8.56 5.34
N LYS A 163 12.58 -9.73 5.52
CA LYS A 163 12.55 -10.81 4.52
C LYS A 163 11.13 -11.21 4.15
N LYS A 164 10.22 -11.24 5.13
CA LYS A 164 8.80 -11.54 4.91
C LYS A 164 8.19 -10.51 3.97
N LEU A 165 8.44 -9.22 4.20
CA LEU A 165 7.94 -8.15 3.34
C LEU A 165 8.46 -8.26 1.90
N ILE A 166 9.74 -8.63 1.71
CA ILE A 166 10.32 -8.86 0.37
C ILE A 166 9.66 -10.08 -0.30
N VAL A 167 9.44 -11.17 0.43
CA VAL A 167 8.72 -12.35 -0.09
C VAL A 167 7.30 -11.97 -0.53
N GLU A 168 6.55 -11.27 0.33
CA GLU A 168 5.18 -10.81 0.04
C GLU A 168 5.16 -9.85 -1.15
N GLY A 169 6.13 -8.92 -1.27
CA GLY A 169 6.16 -7.90 -2.33
C GLY A 169 6.71 -8.36 -3.68
N VAL A 170 7.63 -9.33 -3.69
CA VAL A 170 8.23 -9.86 -4.93
C VAL A 170 7.47 -11.09 -5.44
N GLY A 171 6.70 -11.76 -4.58
CA GLY A 171 5.92 -12.94 -4.95
C GLY A 171 6.81 -14.13 -5.33
N SER A 172 7.89 -14.36 -4.59
CA SER A 172 8.82 -15.48 -4.83
C SER A 172 9.07 -16.28 -3.56
N ASN A 173 9.47 -17.54 -3.71
CA ASN A 173 9.73 -18.40 -2.56
C ASN A 173 10.92 -17.90 -1.73
N ILE A 174 10.87 -18.15 -0.42
CA ILE A 174 11.87 -17.68 0.55
C ILE A 174 13.30 -18.16 0.22
N ARG A 175 13.48 -19.34 -0.40
CA ARG A 175 14.80 -19.87 -0.75
C ARG A 175 15.45 -19.02 -1.84
N SER A 176 14.69 -18.70 -2.90
CA SER A 176 15.15 -17.83 -3.98
C SER A 176 15.47 -16.42 -3.48
N ILE A 177 14.62 -15.86 -2.61
CA ILE A 177 14.85 -14.56 -1.98
C ILE A 177 16.11 -14.57 -1.10
N ASN A 178 16.30 -15.60 -0.27
CA ASN A 178 17.50 -15.74 0.57
C ASN A 178 18.78 -15.82 -0.26
N ARG A 179 18.76 -16.48 -1.43
CA ARG A 179 19.91 -16.54 -2.34
C ARG A 179 20.28 -15.14 -2.84
N VAL A 180 19.28 -14.35 -3.28
CA VAL A 180 19.50 -12.97 -3.74
C VAL A 180 20.01 -12.09 -2.59
N ILE A 181 19.41 -12.19 -1.41
CA ILE A 181 19.84 -11.42 -0.22
C ILE A 181 21.29 -11.74 0.14
N LYS A 182 21.70 -13.01 0.12
CA LYS A 182 23.08 -13.43 0.41
C LYS A 182 24.06 -12.83 -0.59
N GLU A 183 23.72 -12.84 -1.87
CA GLU A 183 24.54 -12.23 -2.92
C GLU A 183 24.68 -10.72 -2.72
N LEU A 184 23.57 -9.99 -2.55
CA LEU A 184 23.59 -8.55 -2.30
C LEU A 184 24.38 -8.19 -1.03
N SER A 185 24.32 -9.04 0.00
CA SER A 185 25.10 -8.86 1.24
C SER A 185 26.60 -9.06 0.98
N SER A 186 27.00 -10.06 0.19
CA SER A 186 28.41 -10.26 -0.18
C SER A 186 29.00 -9.12 -1.01
N LEU A 187 28.14 -8.36 -1.71
CA LEU A 187 28.50 -7.16 -2.46
C LEU A 187 28.46 -5.89 -1.60
N ASN A 188 28.17 -5.99 -0.30
CA ASN A 188 27.97 -4.85 0.63
C ASN A 188 26.88 -3.87 0.17
N LEU A 189 25.91 -4.33 -0.63
CA LEU A 189 24.80 -3.50 -1.13
C LEU A 189 23.65 -3.42 -0.12
N ILE A 190 23.52 -4.44 0.73
CA ILE A 190 22.57 -4.51 1.85
C ILE A 190 23.23 -5.20 3.04
N ASN A 191 22.74 -4.94 4.25
CA ASN A 191 23.00 -5.79 5.41
C ASN A 191 21.73 -6.53 5.80
N CYS A 192 21.87 -7.78 6.26
CA CYS A 192 20.75 -8.59 6.74
C CYS A 192 21.04 -9.07 8.16
N SER A 193 20.33 -8.54 9.15
CA SER A 193 20.45 -8.94 10.57
C SER A 193 19.06 -9.23 11.14
N GLY A 194 18.91 -10.36 11.85
CA GLY A 194 17.62 -10.75 12.44
C GLY A 194 16.45 -10.92 11.46
N GLY A 195 16.71 -11.02 10.14
CA GLY A 195 15.67 -11.03 9.11
C GLY A 195 15.23 -9.64 8.62
N THR A 196 15.84 -8.58 9.13
CA THR A 196 15.67 -7.20 8.69
C THR A 196 16.80 -6.80 7.74
N ILE A 197 16.44 -6.07 6.71
CA ILE A 197 17.31 -5.55 5.66
C ILE A 197 17.54 -4.07 5.90
N THR A 198 18.79 -3.65 5.83
CA THR A 198 19.19 -2.23 5.84
C THR A 198 20.03 -1.94 4.61
N VAL A 199 19.84 -0.77 4.01
CA VAL A 199 20.60 -0.35 2.82
C VAL A 199 21.69 0.65 3.24
N PRO A 200 22.98 0.29 3.20
CA PRO A 200 24.06 1.21 3.59
C PRO A 200 24.18 2.45 2.69
N SER A 201 23.82 2.33 1.41
CA SER A 201 23.85 3.41 0.43
C SER A 201 22.79 3.19 -0.63
N ILE A 202 21.74 4.04 -0.62
CA ILE A 202 20.68 4.02 -1.64
C ILE A 202 21.28 4.27 -3.04
N SER A 203 22.26 5.17 -3.15
CA SER A 203 22.93 5.48 -4.42
C SER A 203 23.66 4.27 -5.00
N SER A 204 24.36 3.50 -4.16
CA SER A 204 25.07 2.29 -4.60
C SER A 204 24.10 1.21 -5.06
N LEU A 205 23.00 1.02 -4.32
CA LEU A 205 21.96 0.05 -4.68
C LEU A 205 21.23 0.42 -5.97
N LYS A 206 20.96 1.73 -6.19
CA LYS A 206 20.39 2.25 -7.43
C LYS A 206 21.31 2.01 -8.63
N ARG A 207 22.60 2.34 -8.51
CA ARG A 207 23.59 2.07 -9.56
C ARG A 207 23.67 0.58 -9.88
N TYR A 208 23.57 -0.29 -8.87
CA TYR A 208 23.52 -1.72 -9.10
C TYR A 208 22.27 -2.16 -9.87
N LEU A 209 21.09 -1.60 -9.54
CA LEU A 209 19.85 -1.87 -10.28
C LEU A 209 19.99 -1.52 -11.77
N ASP A 210 20.58 -0.37 -12.08
CA ASP A 210 20.76 0.12 -13.45
C ASP A 210 21.70 -0.79 -14.28
N GLN A 211 22.57 -1.55 -13.63
CA GLN A 211 23.48 -2.53 -14.26
C GLN A 211 22.84 -3.90 -14.51
N LEU A 212 21.63 -4.15 -13.98
CA LEU A 212 20.90 -5.41 -14.15
C LEU A 212 20.06 -5.45 -15.44
N ILE A 213 20.08 -4.38 -16.22
CA ILE A 213 19.44 -4.22 -17.55
C ILE A 213 20.55 -4.20 -18.59
#